data_AF-A0A7C6XJX9-F1
#
_entry.id   AF-A0A7C6XJX9-F1
#
_cell.length_a   1.000
_cell.length_b   1.000
_cell.length_c   1.000
_cell.angle_alpha   90.00
_cell.angle_beta   90.00
_cell.angle_gamma   90.00
#
_symmetry.space_group_name_H-M   'P 1'
#
loop_
_entity.id
_entity.type
_entity.pdbx_description
1 polymer ?
#
loop_
_entity_poly.entity_id
_entity_poly.type
_entity_poly.pdbx_seq_one_letter_code
_entity_poly.pdbx_strand_id
1 'polypeptide(L)'
;MHTPGSKDYDEPDASYLDILKKAEAEGIDIIAFTDHNTVAGYNAMMQEISDLERWEAAGRLRPEEKSRLEEYRRLREKVLVLPGMEVTATFGFHILGIFDPETPVRVLEHVLLRLNVPLEALDIGETEVGATTDVLNVYRVLAEAGALVIAAHSNSSNGVAMFQLDFGGQTKIAYTQDPNLHALEVTDLDSTRKRTTASFFSGSRPQYPRRMHCIQGSDAHRVHGIPGNRQHFGVGERATEVLLSETSFRALKEVFLSQDFARTRPYRRTEEPFDYVGTARKEGPTIVQSFHEQMTRQGGRLHAIMRDVVAFANTNGGTIYVGISANPRAGVRGIDKPDEAIAELRSEIERLVTPPLDVTFNVVHSGGKDIVVISVPKGSDVPYVLEGSNIYLRQEAETSLAMRDEIVSIVARALRQSAAPEAAAA
;
A
#
# COMPACT_ATOMS: atom_id res chain seq x y z
N MET A 1 8.46 12.06 2.35
CA MET A 1 8.73 13.50 2.11
C MET A 1 10.10 13.81 2.68
N HIS A 2 10.78 14.79 2.11
CA HIS A 2 12.13 15.20 2.55
C HIS A 2 12.04 16.27 3.62
N THR A 3 13.16 16.46 4.28
CA THR A 3 13.39 17.46 5.32
C THR A 3 14.72 18.17 5.05
N PRO A 4 15.08 19.21 5.83
CA PRO A 4 16.41 19.82 5.75
C PRO A 4 17.59 18.86 5.99
N GLY A 5 17.35 17.62 6.43
CA GLY A 5 18.37 16.57 6.48
C GLY A 5 18.73 15.97 5.10
N SER A 6 17.97 16.28 4.05
CA SER A 6 18.24 15.90 2.67
C SER A 6 18.91 17.07 1.94
N LYS A 7 19.95 16.78 1.14
CA LYS A 7 20.73 17.82 0.44
C LYS A 7 19.94 18.60 -0.62
N ASP A 8 18.91 17.97 -1.16
CA ASP A 8 18.02 18.52 -2.18
C ASP A 8 16.78 19.22 -1.62
N TYR A 9 16.70 19.40 -0.30
CA TYR A 9 15.63 20.20 0.31
C TYR A 9 15.81 21.68 -0.05
N ASP A 10 14.80 22.27 -0.67
CA ASP A 10 14.84 23.62 -1.24
C ASP A 10 14.91 24.72 -0.16
N GLU A 11 14.49 24.41 1.06
CA GLU A 11 14.34 25.35 2.18
C GLU A 11 15.19 24.91 3.39
N PRO A 12 16.53 25.00 3.33
CA PRO A 12 17.41 24.44 4.35
C PRO A 12 17.23 25.08 5.74
N ASP A 13 16.70 26.30 5.80
CA ASP A 13 16.42 27.03 7.04
C ASP A 13 15.03 26.71 7.65
N ALA A 14 14.20 25.90 6.96
CA ALA A 14 12.90 25.51 7.47
C ALA A 14 13.05 24.67 8.75
N SER A 15 12.21 24.92 9.76
CA SER A 15 12.25 24.11 10.97
C SER A 15 11.35 22.87 10.85
N TYR A 16 11.65 21.81 11.60
CA TYR A 16 10.77 20.65 11.68
C TYR A 16 9.37 21.01 12.18
N LEU A 17 9.24 22.05 13.03
CA LEU A 17 7.93 22.59 13.41
C LEU A 17 7.16 23.17 12.24
N ASP A 18 7.81 23.81 11.26
CA ASP A 18 7.12 24.35 10.09
C ASP A 18 6.53 23.22 9.24
N ILE A 19 7.27 22.11 9.10
CA ILE A 19 6.79 20.88 8.48
C ILE A 19 5.58 20.32 9.23
N LEU A 20 5.66 20.17 10.55
CA LEU A 20 4.55 19.62 11.35
C LEU A 20 3.31 20.52 11.35
N LYS A 21 3.49 21.84 11.43
CA LYS A 21 2.38 22.81 11.35
C LYS A 21 1.71 22.76 9.99
N LYS A 22 2.49 22.61 8.91
CA LYS A 22 1.93 22.48 7.56
C LYS A 22 1.18 21.15 7.40
N ALA A 23 1.70 20.04 7.94
CA ALA A 23 0.99 18.76 7.96
C ALA A 23 -0.35 18.87 8.70
N GLU A 24 -0.36 19.52 9.88
CA GLU A 24 -1.60 19.82 10.62
C GLU A 24 -2.57 20.69 9.79
N ALA A 25 -2.06 21.74 9.14
CA ALA A 25 -2.89 22.64 8.34
C ALA A 25 -3.53 21.97 7.11
N GLU A 26 -2.88 20.94 6.55
CA GLU A 26 -3.44 20.10 5.48
C GLU A 26 -4.31 18.94 6.01
N GLY A 27 -4.47 18.79 7.34
CA GLY A 27 -5.28 17.75 7.96
C GLY A 27 -4.67 16.35 7.85
N ILE A 28 -3.35 16.24 7.85
CA ILE A 28 -2.63 14.97 7.71
C ILE A 28 -2.38 14.33 9.08
N ASP A 29 -2.85 13.09 9.28
CA ASP A 29 -2.69 12.34 10.53
C ASP A 29 -1.34 11.61 10.65
N ILE A 30 -0.74 11.21 9.51
CA ILE A 30 0.52 10.45 9.46
C ILE A 30 1.45 11.04 8.40
N ILE A 31 2.69 11.32 8.78
CA ILE A 31 3.77 11.69 7.85
C ILE A 31 4.97 10.78 8.05
N ALA A 32 5.79 10.63 7.00
CA ALA A 32 7.07 9.94 7.09
C ALA A 32 8.19 10.83 6.53
N PHE A 33 9.25 11.00 7.31
CA PHE A 33 10.49 11.63 6.85
C PHE A 33 11.29 10.58 6.10
N THR A 34 11.57 10.82 4.83
CA THR A 34 12.22 9.88 3.92
C THR A 34 13.35 10.58 3.19
N ASP A 35 14.30 11.12 3.94
CA ASP A 35 15.46 11.80 3.37
C ASP A 35 16.32 10.82 2.54
N HIS A 36 17.05 11.36 1.54
CA HIS A 36 17.82 10.53 0.62
C HIS A 36 18.99 9.84 1.31
N ASN A 37 18.96 8.51 1.35
CA ASN A 37 20.04 7.67 1.91
C ASN A 37 20.44 8.03 3.35
N THR A 38 19.54 8.67 4.11
CA THR A 38 19.78 9.10 5.49
C THR A 38 18.50 9.07 6.32
N VAL A 39 18.68 9.09 7.65
CA VAL A 39 17.63 9.35 8.64
C VAL A 39 17.95 10.60 9.49
N ALA A 40 18.91 11.41 9.06
CA ALA A 40 19.44 12.55 9.79
C ALA A 40 18.36 13.58 10.14
N GLY A 41 17.42 13.84 9.23
CA GLY A 41 16.32 14.77 9.50
C GLY A 41 15.43 14.33 10.66
N TYR A 42 15.04 13.05 10.68
CA TYR A 42 14.30 12.48 11.80
C TYR A 42 15.11 12.50 13.10
N ASN A 43 16.38 12.11 13.04
CA ASN A 43 17.26 12.11 14.21
C ASN A 43 17.46 13.51 14.79
N ALA A 44 17.69 14.52 13.94
CA ALA A 44 17.86 15.91 14.35
C ALA A 44 16.61 16.46 15.04
N MET A 45 15.41 16.20 14.50
CA MET A 45 14.15 16.56 15.16
C MET A 45 14.03 15.89 16.54
N MET A 46 14.30 14.60 16.64
CA MET A 46 14.20 13.85 17.91
C MET A 46 15.24 14.31 18.94
N GLN A 47 16.45 14.64 18.48
CA GLN A 47 17.52 15.18 19.32
C GLN A 47 17.13 16.56 19.86
N GLU A 48 16.58 17.43 19.03
CA GLU A 48 16.06 18.75 19.44
C GLU A 48 14.99 18.62 20.53
N ILE A 49 14.02 17.71 20.34
CA ILE A 49 12.98 17.43 21.35
C ILE A 49 13.61 16.91 22.66
N SER A 50 14.52 15.94 22.57
CA SER A 50 15.20 15.36 23.74
C SER A 50 15.99 16.42 24.53
N ASP A 51 16.68 17.33 23.84
CA ASP A 51 17.45 18.39 24.50
C ASP A 51 16.52 19.41 25.18
N LEU A 52 15.40 19.78 24.55
CA LEU A 52 14.36 20.61 25.16
C LEU A 52 13.76 19.95 26.42
N GLU A 53 13.41 18.66 26.36
CA GLU A 53 12.90 17.90 27.51
C GLU A 53 13.93 17.81 28.65
N ARG A 54 15.21 17.63 28.30
CA ARG A 54 16.31 17.62 29.28
C ARG A 54 16.46 18.97 29.98
N TRP A 55 16.35 20.08 29.25
CA TRP A 55 16.41 21.42 29.83
C TRP A 55 15.18 21.75 30.68
N GLU A 56 14.00 21.27 30.31
CA GLU A 56 12.79 21.35 31.13
C GLU A 56 13.00 20.64 32.47
N ALA A 57 13.46 19.38 32.44
CA ALA A 57 13.72 18.58 33.64
C ALA A 57 14.80 19.21 34.54
N ALA A 58 15.80 19.88 33.95
CA ALA A 58 16.84 20.60 34.68
C ALA A 58 16.40 21.99 35.20
N GLY A 59 15.19 22.44 34.89
CA GLY A 59 14.69 23.77 35.26
C GLY A 59 15.44 24.93 34.56
N ARG A 60 16.03 24.66 33.38
CA ARG A 60 16.86 25.62 32.62
C ARG A 60 16.22 26.07 31.30
N LEU A 61 14.98 25.68 31.04
CA LEU A 61 14.28 25.97 29.80
C LEU A 61 13.92 27.47 29.69
N ARG A 62 14.30 28.12 28.60
CA ARG A 62 13.93 29.51 28.30
C ARG A 62 12.46 29.60 27.86
N PRO A 63 11.81 30.78 27.97
CA PRO A 63 10.40 30.93 27.58
C PRO A 63 10.10 30.53 26.12
N GLU A 64 10.98 30.87 25.18
CA GLU A 64 10.84 30.50 23.76
C GLU A 64 10.98 28.99 23.54
N GLU A 65 11.95 28.36 24.20
CA GLU A 65 12.15 26.90 24.18
C GLU A 65 10.98 26.14 24.80
N LYS A 66 10.38 26.71 25.85
CA LYS A 66 9.17 26.17 26.46
C LYS A 66 8.00 26.17 25.48
N SER A 67 7.74 27.30 24.83
CA SER A 67 6.69 27.37 23.80
C SER A 67 6.97 26.42 22.64
N ARG A 68 8.24 26.26 22.26
CA ARG A 68 8.67 25.33 21.20
C ARG A 68 8.43 23.87 21.57
N LEU A 69 8.77 23.47 22.79
CA LEU A 69 8.54 22.12 23.31
C LEU A 69 7.04 21.80 23.45
N GLU A 70 6.26 22.75 23.97
CA GLU A 70 4.80 22.64 24.05
C GLU A 70 4.17 22.44 22.66
N GLU A 71 4.67 23.17 21.65
CA GLU A 71 4.22 23.02 20.27
C GLU A 71 4.59 21.65 19.68
N TYR A 72 5.79 21.14 19.91
CA TYR A 72 6.15 19.77 19.52
C TYR A 72 5.24 18.73 20.14
N ARG A 73 4.96 18.83 21.45
CA ARG A 73 4.05 17.91 22.15
C ARG A 73 2.66 17.94 21.52
N ARG A 74 2.10 19.14 21.34
CA ARG A 74 0.77 19.35 20.72
C ARG A 74 0.68 18.78 19.31
N LEU A 75 1.71 18.99 18.48
CA LEU A 75 1.71 18.53 17.10
C LEU A 75 1.90 17.02 17.00
N ARG A 76 2.77 16.43 17.83
CA ARG A 76 3.01 14.98 17.83
C ARG A 76 1.85 14.17 18.43
N GLU A 77 0.98 14.79 19.22
CA GLU A 77 -0.29 14.20 19.63
C GLU A 77 -1.29 14.09 18.46
N LYS A 78 -1.18 14.96 17.44
CA LYS A 78 -2.08 15.00 16.29
C LYS A 78 -1.54 14.32 15.04
N VAL A 79 -0.23 14.44 14.81
CA VAL A 79 0.46 13.94 13.63
C VAL A 79 1.47 12.89 14.06
N LEU A 80 1.23 11.65 13.64
CA LEU A 80 2.19 10.57 13.80
C LEU A 80 3.35 10.77 12.82
N VAL A 81 4.55 11.02 13.35
CA VAL A 81 5.77 11.19 12.55
C VAL A 81 6.55 9.88 12.54
N LEU A 82 6.61 9.26 11.36
CA LEU A 82 7.31 7.99 11.16
C LEU A 82 8.75 8.23 10.69
N PRO A 83 9.73 7.52 11.28
CA PRO A 83 11.08 7.47 10.72
C PRO A 83 11.06 6.71 9.39
N GLY A 84 11.83 7.19 8.43
CA GLY A 84 12.00 6.53 7.15
C GLY A 84 13.24 7.01 6.41
N MET A 85 13.47 6.41 5.25
CA MET A 85 14.60 6.71 4.37
C MET A 85 14.18 6.47 2.92
N GLU A 86 14.73 7.24 1.99
CA GLU A 86 14.63 6.98 0.55
C GLU A 86 15.96 6.49 0.02
N VAL A 87 16.05 5.19 -0.24
CA VAL A 87 17.28 4.54 -0.69
C VAL A 87 17.36 4.58 -2.22
N THR A 88 18.51 5.05 -2.72
CA THR A 88 18.85 4.99 -4.14
C THR A 88 19.50 3.63 -4.44
N ALA A 89 18.77 2.75 -5.12
CA ALA A 89 19.24 1.45 -5.58
C ALA A 89 19.97 1.56 -6.93
N THR A 90 20.51 0.41 -7.39
CA THR A 90 21.16 0.29 -8.70
C THR A 90 20.27 0.84 -9.82
N PHE A 91 20.87 1.58 -10.76
CA PHE A 91 20.19 2.34 -11.83
C PHE A 91 19.46 3.62 -11.37
N GLY A 92 19.64 4.05 -10.12
CA GLY A 92 19.03 5.28 -9.61
C GLY A 92 17.57 5.10 -9.19
N PHE A 93 17.13 3.87 -8.93
CA PHE A 93 15.76 3.61 -8.50
C PHE A 93 15.56 3.95 -7.04
N HIS A 94 14.48 4.64 -6.70
CA HIS A 94 14.23 5.03 -5.33
C HIS A 94 13.25 4.08 -4.64
N ILE A 95 13.58 3.72 -3.41
CA ILE A 95 12.81 2.78 -2.58
C ILE A 95 12.68 3.38 -1.19
N LEU A 96 11.45 3.53 -0.71
CA LEU A 96 11.18 4.01 0.63
C LEU A 96 11.17 2.84 1.61
N GLY A 97 11.84 3.02 2.74
CA GLY A 97 11.64 2.21 3.93
C GLY A 97 11.06 3.08 5.03
N ILE A 98 9.83 2.80 5.47
CA ILE A 98 9.18 3.50 6.58
C ILE A 98 9.13 2.55 7.79
N PHE A 99 9.48 3.04 8.98
CA PHE A 99 9.68 2.23 10.18
C PHE A 99 8.75 2.64 11.31
N ASP A 100 8.65 1.77 12.31
CA ASP A 100 7.96 2.06 13.56
C ASP A 100 8.68 3.21 14.29
N PRO A 101 7.97 4.20 14.86
CA PRO A 101 8.59 5.28 15.64
C PRO A 101 9.39 4.79 16.86
N GLU A 102 9.15 3.58 17.35
CA GLU A 102 9.94 2.95 18.41
C GLU A 102 11.27 2.37 17.92
N THR A 103 11.48 2.29 16.59
CA THR A 103 12.72 1.77 16.01
C THR A 103 13.89 2.71 16.33
N PRO A 104 14.96 2.23 16.99
CA PRO A 104 16.10 3.09 17.31
C PRO A 104 16.79 3.60 16.04
N VAL A 105 17.17 4.88 16.03
CA VAL A 105 17.91 5.51 14.91
C VAL A 105 19.14 4.70 14.49
N ARG A 106 19.87 4.13 15.46
CA ARG A 106 21.04 3.27 15.20
C ARG A 106 20.72 2.02 14.38
N VAL A 107 19.50 1.47 14.51
CA VAL A 107 19.06 0.33 13.69
C VAL A 107 18.85 0.81 12.24
N LEU A 108 18.30 1.99 12.05
CA LEU A 108 18.09 2.59 10.72
C LEU A 108 19.42 2.90 10.03
N GLU A 109 20.38 3.48 10.74
CA GLU A 109 21.75 3.70 10.25
C GLU A 109 22.42 2.36 9.87
N HIS A 110 22.28 1.33 10.71
CA HIS A 110 22.80 0.00 10.41
C HIS A 110 22.16 -0.62 9.16
N VAL A 111 20.87 -0.38 8.92
CA VAL A 111 20.20 -0.79 7.67
C VAL A 111 20.82 -0.09 6.46
N LEU A 112 21.04 1.22 6.52
CA LEU A 112 21.70 1.96 5.44
C LEU A 112 23.12 1.43 5.16
N LEU A 113 23.88 1.10 6.20
CA LEU A 113 25.19 0.46 6.06
C LEU A 113 25.12 -0.93 5.42
N ARG A 114 24.12 -1.76 5.79
CA ARG A 114 23.88 -3.07 5.13
C ARG A 114 23.53 -2.92 3.65
N LEU A 115 22.99 -1.77 3.25
CA LEU A 115 22.69 -1.43 1.86
C LEU A 115 23.89 -0.82 1.13
N ASN A 116 25.07 -0.76 1.74
CA ASN A 116 26.31 -0.14 1.24
C ASN A 116 26.19 1.37 1.01
N VAL A 117 25.37 2.08 1.79
CA VAL A 117 25.45 3.54 1.84
C VAL A 117 26.74 3.93 2.58
N PRO A 118 27.65 4.73 1.98
CA PRO A 118 28.86 5.21 2.63
C PRO A 118 28.54 5.98 3.91
N LEU A 119 29.39 5.84 4.92
CA LEU A 119 29.24 6.53 6.20
C LEU A 119 29.13 8.05 6.03
N GLU A 120 29.88 8.62 5.09
CA GLU A 120 29.89 10.05 4.82
C GLU A 120 28.56 10.56 4.22
N ALA A 121 27.82 9.69 3.53
CA ALA A 121 26.52 10.03 2.96
C ALA A 121 25.39 9.99 4.01
N LEU A 122 25.58 9.27 5.11
CA LEU A 122 24.60 9.19 6.20
C LEU A 122 24.37 10.55 6.87
N ASP A 123 25.37 11.43 6.92
CA ASP A 123 25.25 12.73 7.60
C ASP A 123 24.67 13.83 6.69
N ILE A 124 24.74 13.65 5.36
CA ILE A 124 24.50 14.73 4.38
C ILE A 124 23.22 14.50 3.55
N GLY A 125 22.75 13.25 3.46
CA GLY A 125 21.58 12.91 2.68
C GLY A 125 21.80 13.07 1.17
N GLU A 126 22.89 12.48 0.66
CA GLU A 126 23.29 12.59 -0.76
C GLU A 126 22.31 11.84 -1.68
N THR A 127 21.95 12.49 -2.80
CA THR A 127 21.02 11.96 -3.81
C THR A 127 21.67 10.92 -4.73
N GLU A 128 22.98 11.06 -4.99
CA GLU A 128 23.75 10.16 -5.84
C GLU A 128 24.81 9.42 -5.03
N VAL A 129 24.38 8.38 -4.32
CA VAL A 129 25.29 7.39 -3.77
C VAL A 129 25.54 6.33 -4.85
N GLY A 130 26.78 6.21 -5.32
CA GLY A 130 27.16 5.27 -6.38
C GLY A 130 26.68 3.84 -6.09
N ALA A 131 25.83 3.30 -6.96
CA ALA A 131 25.21 1.96 -6.99
C ALA A 131 25.40 1.12 -5.71
N THR A 132 24.63 1.46 -4.68
CA THR A 132 24.71 0.90 -3.34
C THR A 132 24.35 -0.60 -3.31
N THR A 133 23.19 -0.98 -3.88
CA THR A 133 22.65 -2.35 -3.84
C THR A 133 21.60 -2.57 -4.95
N ASP A 134 21.33 -3.81 -5.38
CA ASP A 134 20.25 -4.12 -6.32
C ASP A 134 18.85 -3.96 -5.70
N VAL A 135 17.83 -3.67 -6.52
CA VAL A 135 16.46 -3.38 -6.06
C VAL A 135 15.87 -4.50 -5.17
N LEU A 136 16.07 -5.76 -5.55
CA LEU A 136 15.48 -6.89 -4.82
C LEU A 136 16.14 -7.07 -3.46
N ASN A 137 17.46 -6.90 -3.38
CA ASN A 137 18.16 -6.94 -2.11
C ASN A 137 17.77 -5.76 -1.21
N VAL A 138 17.53 -4.55 -1.76
CA VAL A 138 17.00 -3.42 -0.97
C VAL A 138 15.65 -3.80 -0.35
N TYR A 139 14.71 -4.34 -1.12
CA TYR A 139 13.42 -4.77 -0.58
C TYR A 139 13.56 -5.79 0.54
N ARG A 140 14.40 -6.80 0.33
CA ARG A 140 14.65 -7.84 1.34
C ARG A 140 15.23 -7.26 2.63
N VAL A 141 16.29 -6.47 2.55
CA VAL A 141 16.97 -5.92 3.73
C VAL A 141 16.04 -4.99 4.51
N LEU A 142 15.25 -4.15 3.82
CA LEU A 142 14.27 -3.28 4.47
C LEU A 142 13.14 -4.08 5.14
N ALA A 143 12.60 -5.09 4.45
CA ALA A 143 11.54 -5.93 5.00
C ALA A 143 12.00 -6.76 6.21
N GLU A 144 13.21 -7.35 6.15
CA GLU A 144 13.86 -8.04 7.28
C GLU A 144 14.03 -7.12 8.49
N ALA A 145 14.32 -5.83 8.26
CA ALA A 145 14.45 -4.82 9.30
C ALA A 145 13.10 -4.30 9.83
N GLY A 146 11.98 -4.83 9.35
CA GLY A 146 10.64 -4.45 9.83
C GLY A 146 10.03 -3.24 9.13
N ALA A 147 10.61 -2.75 8.04
CA ALA A 147 10.07 -1.60 7.30
C ALA A 147 8.74 -1.92 6.59
N LEU A 148 7.95 -0.89 6.36
CA LEU A 148 6.99 -0.79 5.26
C LEU A 148 7.76 -0.33 4.01
N VAL A 149 8.05 -1.28 3.14
CA VAL A 149 8.78 -1.10 1.87
C VAL A 149 7.84 -0.62 0.75
N ILE A 150 8.19 0.49 0.12
CA ILE A 150 7.40 1.12 -0.95
C ILE A 150 8.34 1.48 -2.11
N ALA A 151 7.95 1.17 -3.34
CA ALA A 151 8.68 1.66 -4.50
C ALA A 151 8.24 3.10 -4.78
N ALA A 152 9.13 4.06 -4.57
CA ALA A 152 8.85 5.49 -4.71
C ALA A 152 8.52 5.81 -6.17
N HIS A 153 7.58 6.75 -6.36
CA HIS A 153 7.18 7.33 -7.66
C HIS A 153 7.38 6.38 -8.86
N SER A 154 6.83 5.17 -8.74
CA SER A 154 7.17 3.96 -9.52
C SER A 154 7.03 4.14 -11.03
N ASN A 155 6.18 5.05 -11.49
CA ASN A 155 5.92 5.37 -12.89
C ASN A 155 6.66 6.63 -13.39
N SER A 156 7.59 7.18 -12.62
CA SER A 156 8.45 8.32 -12.92
C SER A 156 9.89 7.88 -13.26
N SER A 157 10.80 8.81 -13.62
CA SER A 157 12.17 8.51 -14.10
C SER A 157 12.99 7.59 -13.16
N ASN A 158 12.83 7.77 -11.85
CA ASN A 158 13.56 7.00 -10.82
C ASN A 158 12.69 5.87 -10.25
N GLY A 159 11.57 5.57 -10.89
CA GLY A 159 10.61 4.55 -10.49
C GLY A 159 10.88 3.19 -11.12
N VAL A 160 10.71 2.12 -10.33
CA VAL A 160 11.00 0.75 -10.76
C VAL A 160 10.06 0.20 -11.84
N ALA A 161 8.90 0.82 -12.06
CA ALA A 161 7.94 0.42 -13.09
C ALA A 161 8.21 1.10 -14.46
N MET A 162 9.25 1.95 -14.55
CA MET A 162 9.64 2.72 -15.73
C MET A 162 9.43 2.00 -17.06
N PHE A 163 8.56 2.58 -17.88
CA PHE A 163 8.29 2.17 -19.26
C PHE A 163 9.37 2.62 -20.25
N GLN A 164 10.24 3.56 -19.88
CA GLN A 164 11.19 4.25 -20.78
C GLN A 164 12.62 3.68 -20.79
N LEU A 165 12.96 2.79 -19.85
CA LEU A 165 14.20 2.01 -19.89
C LEU A 165 13.91 0.67 -20.58
N ASP A 166 14.82 0.25 -21.48
CA ASP A 166 14.81 -1.03 -22.21
C ASP A 166 15.12 -2.23 -21.28
N PHE A 167 14.61 -2.20 -20.05
CA PHE A 167 14.63 -3.39 -19.20
C PHE A 167 13.72 -4.45 -19.80
N GLY A 168 14.22 -5.68 -19.86
CA GLY A 168 13.42 -6.84 -20.25
C GLY A 168 12.19 -6.97 -19.36
N GLY A 169 11.07 -7.44 -19.93
CA GLY A 169 9.80 -7.54 -19.20
C GLY A 169 9.88 -8.35 -17.90
N GLN A 170 10.81 -9.31 -17.81
CA GLN A 170 11.05 -10.10 -16.59
C GLN A 170 11.60 -9.27 -15.43
N THR A 171 12.50 -8.31 -15.68
CA THR A 171 13.05 -7.43 -14.65
C THR A 171 11.97 -6.53 -14.06
N LYS A 172 11.09 -5.98 -14.92
CA LYS A 172 9.97 -5.13 -14.47
C LYS A 172 9.00 -5.91 -13.59
N ILE A 173 8.69 -7.15 -13.97
CA ILE A 173 7.86 -8.05 -13.16
C ILE A 173 8.54 -8.31 -11.81
N ALA A 174 9.83 -8.67 -11.80
CA ALA A 174 10.55 -8.91 -10.56
C ALA A 174 10.52 -7.70 -9.62
N TYR A 175 10.79 -6.49 -10.12
CA TYR A 175 10.85 -5.29 -9.28
C TYR A 175 9.49 -4.79 -8.78
N THR A 176 8.38 -5.15 -9.45
CA THR A 176 7.03 -4.69 -9.10
C THR A 176 6.16 -5.77 -8.44
N GLN A 177 6.61 -7.03 -8.43
CA GLN A 177 5.90 -8.18 -7.91
C GLN A 177 6.73 -8.98 -6.89
N ASP A 178 7.80 -8.39 -6.35
CA ASP A 178 8.61 -8.98 -5.27
C ASP A 178 7.82 -9.05 -3.96
N PRO A 179 7.77 -10.19 -3.24
CA PRO A 179 6.96 -10.36 -2.04
C PRO A 179 7.31 -9.41 -0.88
N ASN A 180 8.52 -8.84 -0.86
CA ASN A 180 8.94 -7.87 0.16
C ASN A 180 8.50 -6.44 -0.15
N LEU A 181 7.93 -6.18 -1.32
CA LEU A 181 7.40 -4.89 -1.72
C LEU A 181 5.92 -4.76 -1.31
N HIS A 182 5.57 -3.75 -0.52
CA HIS A 182 4.22 -3.66 0.05
C HIS A 182 3.29 -2.73 -0.74
N ALA A 183 3.82 -1.64 -1.29
CA ALA A 183 3.06 -0.70 -2.10
C ALA A 183 3.90 -0.09 -3.23
N LEU A 184 3.19 0.45 -4.23
CA LEU A 184 3.75 1.28 -5.29
C LEU A 184 3.26 2.71 -5.07
N GLU A 185 4.17 3.65 -4.87
CA GLU A 185 3.81 5.06 -4.96
C GLU A 185 3.72 5.45 -6.43
N VAL A 186 2.63 6.06 -6.87
CA VAL A 186 2.37 6.37 -8.28
C VAL A 186 1.96 7.81 -8.46
N THR A 187 2.38 8.41 -9.57
CA THR A 187 2.13 9.83 -9.85
C THR A 187 0.77 10.09 -10.50
N ASP A 188 0.00 9.08 -10.88
CA ASP A 188 -1.27 9.19 -11.60
C ASP A 188 -2.48 8.62 -10.85
N LEU A 189 -2.40 8.46 -9.52
CA LEU A 189 -3.47 7.84 -8.72
C LEU A 189 -4.79 8.63 -8.74
N ASP A 190 -4.72 9.95 -8.84
CA ASP A 190 -5.86 10.85 -8.91
C ASP A 190 -6.50 10.94 -10.32
N SER A 191 -5.83 10.38 -11.32
CA SER A 191 -6.25 10.40 -12.72
C SER A 191 -7.57 9.67 -12.95
N THR A 192 -8.47 10.29 -13.71
CA THR A 192 -9.76 9.69 -14.12
C THR A 192 -9.66 8.91 -15.44
N ARG A 193 -8.46 8.75 -16.01
CA ARG A 193 -8.23 8.02 -17.25
C ARG A 193 -8.49 6.53 -17.05
N LYS A 194 -8.87 5.82 -18.12
CA LYS A 194 -9.14 4.37 -18.07
C LYS A 194 -7.88 3.52 -17.82
N ARG A 195 -6.72 3.99 -18.24
CA ARG A 195 -5.43 3.30 -18.09
C ARG A 195 -4.58 4.10 -17.12
N THR A 196 -4.51 3.63 -15.88
CA THR A 196 -3.67 4.19 -14.82
C THR A 196 -2.69 3.12 -14.34
N THR A 197 -1.67 3.53 -13.60
CA THR A 197 -0.73 2.59 -12.96
C THR A 197 -1.49 1.64 -12.02
N ALA A 198 -2.47 2.16 -11.27
CA ALA A 198 -3.32 1.35 -10.40
C ALA A 198 -4.13 0.28 -11.14
N SER A 199 -4.71 0.59 -12.32
CA SER A 199 -5.42 -0.42 -13.10
C SER A 199 -4.47 -1.43 -13.76
N PHE A 200 -3.22 -1.03 -14.05
CA PHE A 200 -2.19 -1.94 -14.55
C PHE A 200 -1.79 -3.00 -13.50
N PHE A 201 -1.56 -2.59 -12.25
CA PHE A 201 -1.19 -3.49 -11.14
C PHE A 201 -2.39 -4.00 -10.34
N SER A 202 -3.54 -4.14 -11.00
CA SER A 202 -4.77 -4.67 -10.41
C SER A 202 -4.72 -6.18 -10.14
N GLY A 203 -3.71 -6.90 -10.63
CA GLY A 203 -3.66 -8.37 -10.60
C GLY A 203 -4.39 -9.02 -11.78
N SER A 204 -5.05 -8.22 -12.63
CA SER A 204 -5.83 -8.71 -13.77
C SER A 204 -4.99 -9.23 -14.94
N ARG A 205 -3.70 -8.83 -14.98
CA ARG A 205 -2.77 -9.18 -16.06
C ARG A 205 -2.03 -10.48 -15.70
N PRO A 206 -1.98 -11.48 -16.59
CA PRO A 206 -1.28 -12.74 -16.32
C PRO A 206 0.20 -12.57 -15.92
N GLN A 207 0.88 -11.55 -16.46
CA GLN A 207 2.28 -11.26 -16.13
C GLN A 207 2.47 -10.53 -14.80
N TYR A 208 1.41 -9.91 -14.26
CA TYR A 208 1.41 -9.15 -13.00
C TYR A 208 0.28 -9.64 -12.10
N PRO A 209 0.37 -10.88 -11.60
CA PRO A 209 -0.74 -11.56 -10.92
C PRO A 209 -0.97 -11.06 -9.49
N ARG A 210 0.02 -10.42 -8.84
CA ARG A 210 -0.14 -9.84 -7.51
C ARG A 210 -0.70 -8.44 -7.63
N ARG A 211 -1.91 -8.24 -7.11
CA ARG A 211 -2.49 -6.92 -6.97
C ARG A 211 -1.66 -6.08 -5.98
N MET A 212 -1.34 -4.85 -6.35
CA MET A 212 -0.51 -3.94 -5.55
C MET A 212 -1.35 -2.82 -4.96
N HIS A 213 -1.08 -2.44 -3.71
CA HIS A 213 -1.54 -1.16 -3.18
C HIS A 213 -0.84 -0.05 -3.94
N CYS A 214 -1.61 0.83 -4.58
CA CYS A 214 -1.08 2.01 -5.25
C CYS A 214 -1.42 3.24 -4.43
N ILE A 215 -0.41 3.98 -4.02
CA ILE A 215 -0.52 5.15 -3.15
C ILE A 215 0.08 6.39 -3.81
N GLN A 216 -0.03 7.54 -3.15
CA GLN A 216 0.64 8.76 -3.57
C GLN A 216 1.08 9.55 -2.33
N GLY A 217 2.29 10.09 -2.39
CA GLY A 217 2.80 11.11 -1.48
C GLY A 217 3.05 12.42 -2.24
N SER A 218 3.36 13.47 -1.48
CA SER A 218 3.75 14.76 -2.05
C SER A 218 5.17 14.80 -2.57
N ASP A 219 6.03 13.87 -2.11
CA ASP A 219 7.46 13.92 -2.40
C ASP A 219 8.06 15.32 -2.14
N ALA A 220 7.59 15.95 -1.06
CA ALA A 220 7.84 17.37 -0.82
C ALA A 220 9.29 17.64 -0.44
N HIS A 221 9.91 18.58 -1.15
CA HIS A 221 11.25 19.13 -0.92
C HIS A 221 11.20 20.55 -0.32
N ARG A 222 10.01 20.99 0.13
CA ARG A 222 9.72 22.32 0.65
C ARG A 222 8.48 22.28 1.52
N VAL A 223 8.30 23.27 2.41
CA VAL A 223 7.13 23.35 3.27
C VAL A 223 5.87 23.63 2.45
N HIS A 224 5.92 24.65 1.59
CA HIS A 224 4.78 25.08 0.78
C HIS A 224 5.02 24.78 -0.70
N GLY A 225 4.03 24.17 -1.36
CA GLY A 225 4.12 23.89 -2.79
C GLY A 225 4.05 25.16 -3.61
N ILE A 226 4.47 25.05 -4.88
CA ILE A 226 4.39 26.18 -5.81
C ILE A 226 2.97 26.24 -6.38
N PRO A 227 2.20 27.34 -6.17
CA PRO A 227 0.85 27.45 -6.70
C PRO A 227 0.78 27.24 -8.21
N GLY A 228 -0.14 26.40 -8.67
CA GLY A 228 -0.33 26.09 -10.10
C GLY A 228 0.67 25.08 -10.68
N ASN A 229 1.69 24.68 -9.91
CA ASN A 229 2.61 23.62 -10.29
C ASN A 229 2.09 22.26 -9.79
N ARG A 230 2.03 21.25 -10.67
CA ARG A 230 1.54 19.90 -10.33
C ARG A 230 2.67 18.89 -10.08
N GLN A 231 3.90 19.37 -9.93
CA GLN A 231 5.10 18.57 -9.68
C GLN A 231 5.78 18.95 -8.36
N HIS A 232 5.81 20.25 -8.01
CA HIS A 232 6.44 20.73 -6.78
C HIS A 232 5.40 20.94 -5.67
N PHE A 233 5.00 19.84 -5.05
CA PHE A 233 4.07 19.84 -3.92
C PHE A 233 4.76 20.24 -2.62
N GLY A 234 4.02 20.90 -1.74
CA GLY A 234 4.40 21.11 -0.35
C GLY A 234 4.03 19.92 0.54
N VAL A 235 4.37 20.04 1.81
CA VAL A 235 4.04 19.04 2.83
C VAL A 235 2.53 18.82 2.87
N GLY A 236 2.09 17.57 2.73
CA GLY A 236 0.67 17.19 2.82
C GLY A 236 -0.22 17.58 1.63
N GLU A 237 0.29 18.28 0.62
CA GLU A 237 -0.54 18.76 -0.50
C GLU A 237 -0.99 17.65 -1.45
N ARG A 238 -0.37 16.47 -1.33
CA ARG A 238 -0.76 15.23 -1.97
C ARG A 238 -0.59 14.09 -0.98
N ALA A 239 -1.64 13.29 -0.83
CA ALA A 239 -1.69 12.23 0.17
C ALA A 239 -2.58 11.06 -0.29
N THR A 240 -2.53 9.97 0.48
CA THR A 240 -3.43 8.83 0.38
C THR A 240 -4.26 8.75 1.65
N GLU A 241 -5.57 8.56 1.50
CA GLU A 241 -6.43 8.23 2.62
C GLU A 241 -6.35 6.73 2.87
N VAL A 242 -6.12 6.35 4.13
CA VAL A 242 -6.03 4.96 4.56
C VAL A 242 -6.99 4.74 5.71
N LEU A 243 -7.89 3.77 5.58
CA LEU A 243 -8.82 3.40 6.65
C LEU A 243 -8.11 2.54 7.68
N LEU A 244 -7.82 3.11 8.86
CA LEU A 244 -7.12 2.46 9.97
C LEU A 244 -8.05 2.21 11.15
N SER A 245 -7.75 1.17 11.94
CA SER A 245 -8.41 0.94 13.24
C SER A 245 -7.93 1.91 14.32
N GLU A 246 -6.68 2.35 14.21
CA GLU A 246 -6.01 3.33 15.07
C GLU A 246 -4.87 3.99 14.29
N THR A 247 -4.48 5.20 14.68
CA THR A 247 -3.37 5.93 14.06
C THR A 247 -2.04 5.40 14.59
N SER A 248 -1.61 4.23 14.08
CA SER A 248 -0.35 3.58 14.46
C SER A 248 0.40 3.02 13.24
N PHE A 249 1.73 2.92 13.34
CA PHE A 249 2.55 2.28 12.28
C PHE A 249 2.11 0.84 12.03
N ARG A 250 1.80 0.10 13.10
CA ARG A 250 1.33 -1.29 13.01
C ARG A 250 0.04 -1.40 12.18
N ALA A 251 -0.97 -0.59 12.49
CA ALA A 251 -2.23 -0.60 11.75
C ALA A 251 -2.03 -0.19 10.29
N LEU A 252 -1.15 0.79 10.03
CA LEU A 252 -0.80 1.21 8.66
C LEU A 252 -0.14 0.07 7.87
N LYS A 253 0.87 -0.58 8.46
CA LYS A 253 1.58 -1.70 7.84
C LYS A 253 0.66 -2.90 7.59
N GLU A 254 -0.27 -3.18 8.51
CA GLU A 254 -1.28 -4.22 8.35
C GLU A 254 -2.14 -4.01 7.10
N VAL A 255 -2.60 -2.78 6.85
CA VAL A 255 -3.38 -2.46 5.63
C VAL A 255 -2.60 -2.80 4.37
N PHE A 256 -1.34 -2.36 4.29
CA PHE A 256 -0.51 -2.57 3.10
C PHE A 256 -0.04 -4.01 2.91
N LEU A 257 -0.05 -4.83 3.97
CA LEU A 257 0.16 -6.27 3.89
C LEU A 257 -1.12 -7.03 3.52
N SER A 258 -2.28 -6.45 3.82
CA SER A 258 -3.58 -7.07 3.54
C SER A 258 -3.91 -7.06 2.05
N GLN A 259 -4.83 -7.95 1.65
CA GLN A 259 -5.44 -7.95 0.31
C GLN A 259 -6.71 -7.08 0.25
N ASP A 260 -6.92 -6.21 1.23
CA ASP A 260 -8.11 -5.36 1.30
C ASP A 260 -7.86 -3.96 0.71
N PHE A 261 -7.82 -3.93 -0.62
CA PHE A 261 -7.54 -2.72 -1.41
C PHE A 261 -8.63 -1.65 -1.33
N ALA A 262 -9.78 -1.93 -0.69
CA ALA A 262 -10.83 -0.95 -0.46
C ALA A 262 -10.48 0.05 0.67
N ARG A 263 -9.48 -0.28 1.50
CA ARG A 263 -9.04 0.55 2.63
C ARG A 263 -8.09 1.69 2.23
N THR A 264 -7.75 1.82 0.95
CA THR A 264 -6.86 2.88 0.44
C THR A 264 -7.53 3.61 -0.71
N ARG A 265 -7.48 4.95 -0.72
CA ARG A 265 -7.96 5.77 -1.85
C ARG A 265 -7.13 7.05 -2.02
N PRO A 266 -7.07 7.63 -3.23
CA PRO A 266 -6.44 8.94 -3.42
C PRO A 266 -7.17 10.02 -2.63
N TYR A 267 -6.44 10.85 -1.90
CA TYR A 267 -7.00 12.05 -1.27
C TYR A 267 -7.44 13.05 -2.35
N ARG A 268 -8.62 13.64 -2.14
CA ARG A 268 -9.15 14.74 -2.96
C ARG A 268 -9.61 15.86 -2.02
N ARG A 269 -9.09 17.07 -2.22
CA ARG A 269 -9.43 18.27 -1.42
C ARG A 269 -10.93 18.61 -1.42
N THR A 270 -11.67 18.18 -2.43
CA THR A 270 -13.12 18.29 -2.47
C THR A 270 -13.70 16.93 -2.08
N GLU A 271 -14.54 16.89 -1.04
CA GLU A 271 -15.30 15.73 -0.56
C GLU A 271 -16.34 15.23 -1.60
N GLU A 272 -16.00 15.17 -2.88
CA GLU A 272 -16.81 14.39 -3.81
C GLU A 272 -16.64 12.91 -3.45
N PRO A 273 -17.73 12.16 -3.20
CA PRO A 273 -17.65 10.75 -2.90
C PRO A 273 -16.90 10.02 -4.03
N PHE A 274 -15.72 9.47 -3.74
CA PHE A 274 -15.01 8.64 -4.71
C PHE A 274 -15.71 7.29 -4.84
N ASP A 275 -16.44 7.10 -5.94
CA ASP A 275 -17.14 5.86 -6.24
C ASP A 275 -16.18 4.79 -6.78
N TYR A 276 -15.50 4.11 -5.86
CA TYR A 276 -14.62 2.97 -6.15
C TYR A 276 -15.37 1.87 -6.92
N VAL A 277 -16.60 1.57 -6.52
CA VAL A 277 -17.45 0.55 -7.16
C VAL A 277 -17.78 0.96 -8.59
N GLY A 278 -18.11 2.22 -8.83
CA GLY A 278 -18.35 2.74 -10.17
C GLY A 278 -17.13 2.65 -11.09
N THR A 279 -15.93 2.81 -10.55
CA THR A 279 -14.68 2.64 -11.31
C THR A 279 -14.43 1.16 -11.65
N ALA A 280 -14.56 0.26 -10.68
CA ALA A 280 -14.50 -1.18 -10.91
C ALA A 280 -15.54 -1.64 -11.93
N ARG A 281 -16.77 -1.12 -11.85
CA ARG A 281 -17.86 -1.42 -12.79
C ARG A 281 -17.54 -0.98 -14.22
N LYS A 282 -16.85 0.15 -14.41
CA LYS A 282 -16.40 0.62 -15.75
C LYS A 282 -15.37 -0.33 -16.37
N GLU A 283 -14.54 -0.96 -15.55
CA GLU A 283 -13.59 -1.98 -15.98
C GLU A 283 -14.31 -3.31 -16.28
N GLY A 284 -15.34 -3.64 -15.49
CA GLY A 284 -16.15 -4.85 -15.66
C GLY A 284 -15.50 -6.09 -15.05
N PRO A 285 -16.08 -7.28 -15.23
CA PRO A 285 -15.57 -8.51 -14.63
C PRO A 285 -14.18 -8.85 -15.19
N THR A 286 -13.27 -9.27 -14.32
CA THR A 286 -11.90 -9.68 -14.69
C THR A 286 -11.49 -10.91 -13.89
N ILE A 287 -10.22 -11.31 -14.00
CA ILE A 287 -9.65 -12.45 -13.27
C ILE A 287 -9.47 -12.14 -11.78
N VAL A 288 -9.67 -10.89 -11.37
CA VAL A 288 -9.57 -10.41 -9.98
C VAL A 288 -10.83 -9.69 -9.50
N GLN A 289 -11.89 -9.61 -10.32
CA GLN A 289 -13.15 -9.05 -9.83
C GLN A 289 -14.40 -9.63 -10.49
N SER A 290 -15.48 -9.73 -9.73
CA SER A 290 -16.79 -10.17 -10.20
C SER A 290 -17.93 -9.37 -9.56
N PHE A 291 -19.10 -9.41 -10.19
CA PHE A 291 -20.26 -8.59 -9.82
C PHE A 291 -21.51 -9.45 -9.74
N HIS A 292 -22.24 -9.35 -8.64
CA HIS A 292 -23.48 -10.07 -8.38
C HIS A 292 -24.57 -9.09 -7.98
N GLU A 293 -25.67 -9.03 -8.74
CA GLU A 293 -26.78 -8.15 -8.42
C GLU A 293 -27.50 -8.55 -7.12
N GLN A 294 -27.49 -9.84 -6.77
CA GLN A 294 -28.22 -10.40 -5.64
C GLN A 294 -27.47 -11.60 -5.07
N MET A 295 -27.78 -11.95 -3.83
CA MET A 295 -27.23 -13.13 -3.14
C MET A 295 -28.32 -14.12 -2.71
N THR A 296 -29.43 -14.22 -3.45
CA THR A 296 -30.52 -15.14 -3.11
C THR A 296 -30.09 -16.61 -3.22
N ARG A 297 -30.45 -17.44 -2.24
CA ARG A 297 -30.32 -18.92 -2.35
C ARG A 297 -31.09 -19.46 -3.53
N GLN A 298 -32.34 -18.99 -3.70
CA GLN A 298 -33.17 -19.37 -4.82
C GLN A 298 -32.58 -18.85 -6.14
N GLY A 299 -32.46 -19.74 -7.13
CA GLY A 299 -31.86 -19.43 -8.43
C GLY A 299 -30.33 -19.52 -8.47
N GLY A 300 -29.68 -20.05 -7.42
CA GLY A 300 -28.24 -20.36 -7.43
C GLY A 300 -27.30 -19.15 -7.39
N ARG A 301 -27.81 -17.94 -7.08
CA ARG A 301 -26.99 -16.72 -7.04
C ARG A 301 -26.00 -16.73 -5.89
N LEU A 302 -26.42 -17.15 -4.70
CA LEU A 302 -25.52 -17.34 -3.57
C LEU A 302 -24.42 -18.36 -3.90
N HIS A 303 -24.80 -19.47 -4.54
CA HIS A 303 -23.84 -20.48 -4.99
C HIS A 303 -22.86 -19.92 -6.04
N ALA A 304 -23.29 -19.04 -6.94
CA ALA A 304 -22.39 -18.36 -7.88
C ALA A 304 -21.35 -17.47 -7.17
N ILE A 305 -21.74 -16.79 -6.09
CA ILE A 305 -20.81 -16.03 -5.23
C ILE A 305 -19.79 -16.98 -4.59
N MET A 306 -20.23 -18.13 -4.05
CA MET A 306 -19.32 -19.11 -3.44
C MET A 306 -18.33 -19.71 -4.45
N ARG A 307 -18.78 -19.96 -5.68
CA ARG A 307 -17.90 -20.39 -6.77
C ARG A 307 -16.82 -19.35 -7.04
N ASP A 308 -17.17 -18.07 -7.08
CA ASP A 308 -16.20 -16.98 -7.27
C ASP A 308 -15.23 -16.89 -6.09
N VAL A 309 -15.69 -17.06 -4.84
CA VAL A 309 -14.81 -17.09 -3.66
C VAL A 309 -13.73 -18.18 -3.82
N VAL A 310 -14.13 -19.41 -4.13
CA VAL A 310 -13.19 -20.53 -4.32
C VAL A 310 -12.28 -20.28 -5.53
N ALA A 311 -12.84 -19.76 -6.63
CA ALA A 311 -12.07 -19.45 -7.83
C ALA A 311 -10.98 -18.39 -7.60
N PHE A 312 -11.30 -17.32 -6.85
CA PHE A 312 -10.35 -16.27 -6.51
C PHE A 312 -9.28 -16.79 -5.55
N ALA A 313 -9.66 -17.55 -4.51
CA ALA A 313 -8.70 -18.18 -3.61
C ALA A 313 -7.70 -19.09 -4.35
N ASN A 314 -8.16 -19.84 -5.35
CA ASN A 314 -7.32 -20.72 -6.15
C ASN A 314 -6.47 -20.01 -7.21
N THR A 315 -6.69 -18.72 -7.46
CA THR A 315 -6.02 -17.96 -8.53
C THR A 315 -5.22 -16.78 -7.98
N ASN A 316 -5.62 -15.54 -8.25
CA ASN A 316 -4.89 -14.32 -7.89
C ASN A 316 -5.45 -13.62 -6.65
N GLY A 317 -6.43 -14.23 -5.96
CA GLY A 317 -7.35 -13.48 -5.11
C GLY A 317 -8.29 -12.61 -5.96
N GLY A 318 -9.13 -11.82 -5.32
CA GLY A 318 -10.02 -10.92 -6.03
C GLY A 318 -11.04 -10.20 -5.16
N THR A 319 -11.83 -9.35 -5.80
CA THR A 319 -12.90 -8.57 -5.17
C THR A 319 -14.26 -8.94 -5.75
N ILE A 320 -15.20 -9.34 -4.91
CA ILE A 320 -16.58 -9.63 -5.31
C ILE A 320 -17.46 -8.46 -4.86
N TYR A 321 -18.18 -7.86 -5.81
CA TYR A 321 -19.16 -6.81 -5.52
C TYR A 321 -20.57 -7.39 -5.52
N VAL A 322 -21.26 -7.33 -4.38
CA VAL A 322 -22.62 -7.87 -4.19
C VAL A 322 -23.63 -6.73 -3.99
N GLY A 323 -24.73 -6.76 -4.75
CA GLY A 323 -25.73 -5.69 -4.81
C GLY A 323 -25.63 -4.83 -6.08
N ILE A 324 -24.75 -5.18 -7.02
CA ILE A 324 -24.54 -4.40 -8.24
C ILE A 324 -24.21 -5.30 -9.43
N SER A 325 -24.62 -4.87 -10.62
CA SER A 325 -24.35 -5.58 -11.87
C SER A 325 -23.07 -5.08 -12.54
N ALA A 326 -22.44 -5.96 -13.32
CA ALA A 326 -21.30 -5.58 -14.15
C ALA A 326 -21.62 -4.52 -15.22
N ASN A 327 -22.89 -4.36 -15.62
CA ASN A 327 -23.28 -3.44 -16.69
C ASN A 327 -23.31 -1.99 -16.19
N PRO A 328 -22.42 -1.08 -16.63
CA PRO A 328 -22.37 0.29 -16.13
C PRO A 328 -23.65 1.11 -16.39
N ARG A 329 -24.48 0.68 -17.34
CA ARG A 329 -25.74 1.36 -17.70
C ARG A 329 -26.93 0.93 -16.86
N ALA A 330 -26.83 -0.18 -16.14
CA ALA A 330 -27.91 -0.64 -15.27
C ALA A 330 -27.94 0.16 -13.96
N GLY A 331 -29.11 0.30 -13.34
CA GLY A 331 -29.22 0.90 -12.00
C GLY A 331 -28.45 0.09 -10.95
N VAL A 332 -28.03 0.76 -9.87
CA VAL A 332 -27.50 0.08 -8.69
C VAL A 332 -28.67 -0.47 -7.88
N ARG A 333 -28.66 -1.77 -7.57
CA ARG A 333 -29.73 -2.40 -6.80
C ARG A 333 -29.56 -2.16 -5.30
N GLY A 334 -28.35 -2.38 -4.80
CA GLY A 334 -28.02 -2.33 -3.38
C GLY A 334 -28.39 -3.58 -2.60
N ILE A 335 -27.90 -3.64 -1.36
CA ILE A 335 -28.26 -4.59 -0.32
C ILE A 335 -28.91 -3.81 0.81
N ASP A 336 -30.18 -4.11 1.13
CA ASP A 336 -30.94 -3.33 2.12
C ASP A 336 -30.45 -3.54 3.56
N LYS A 337 -29.85 -4.70 3.85
CA LYS A 337 -29.34 -5.07 5.18
C LYS A 337 -27.95 -5.68 5.06
N PRO A 338 -26.90 -4.84 4.94
CA PRO A 338 -25.55 -5.30 4.66
C PRO A 338 -24.99 -6.21 5.76
N ASP A 339 -25.27 -5.95 7.04
CA ASP A 339 -24.76 -6.77 8.15
C ASP A 339 -25.34 -8.19 8.15
N GLU A 340 -26.65 -8.33 7.93
CA GLU A 340 -27.31 -9.65 7.79
C GLU A 340 -26.74 -10.39 6.56
N ALA A 341 -26.49 -9.66 5.48
CA ALA A 341 -25.91 -10.22 4.26
C ALA A 341 -24.47 -10.73 4.48
N ILE A 342 -23.64 -9.95 5.17
CA ILE A 342 -22.27 -10.32 5.53
C ILE A 342 -22.28 -11.56 6.43
N ALA A 343 -23.18 -11.62 7.41
CA ALA A 343 -23.30 -12.78 8.29
C ALA A 343 -23.69 -14.06 7.52
N GLU A 344 -24.65 -13.97 6.59
CA GLU A 344 -25.03 -15.11 5.74
C GLU A 344 -23.87 -15.55 4.83
N LEU A 345 -23.19 -14.60 4.16
CA LEU A 345 -22.05 -14.90 3.29
C LEU A 345 -20.91 -15.55 4.06
N ARG A 346 -20.57 -15.03 5.25
CA ARG A 346 -19.55 -15.60 6.12
C ARG A 346 -19.89 -17.03 6.53
N SER A 347 -21.11 -17.26 7.01
CA SER A 347 -21.56 -18.60 7.43
C SER A 347 -21.51 -19.61 6.30
N GLU A 348 -21.89 -19.21 5.08
CA GLU A 348 -21.84 -20.10 3.92
C GLU A 348 -20.41 -20.40 3.46
N ILE A 349 -19.50 -19.42 3.51
CA ILE A 349 -18.07 -19.64 3.20
C ILE A 349 -17.47 -20.63 4.21
N GLU A 350 -17.69 -20.43 5.50
CA GLU A 350 -17.21 -21.34 6.56
C GLU A 350 -17.75 -22.77 6.41
N ARG A 351 -18.99 -22.91 5.93
CA ARG A 351 -19.64 -24.21 5.76
C ARG A 351 -19.20 -24.94 4.50
N LEU A 352 -18.97 -24.21 3.41
CA LEU A 352 -18.83 -24.80 2.08
C LEU A 352 -17.40 -24.81 1.54
N VAL A 353 -16.53 -23.92 2.02
CA VAL A 353 -15.17 -23.77 1.51
C VAL A 353 -14.21 -24.54 2.41
N THR A 354 -13.35 -25.36 1.80
CA THR A 354 -12.30 -26.10 2.50
C THR A 354 -11.01 -26.05 1.70
N PRO A 355 -9.83 -25.80 2.27
CA PRO A 355 -9.57 -25.43 3.67
C PRO A 355 -10.29 -24.13 4.11
N PRO A 356 -10.38 -23.84 5.42
CA PRO A 356 -10.95 -22.58 5.89
C PRO A 356 -10.27 -21.38 5.22
N LEU A 357 -11.07 -20.40 4.81
CA LEU A 357 -10.62 -19.23 4.06
C LEU A 357 -11.08 -17.96 4.76
N ASP A 358 -10.12 -17.17 5.23
CA ASP A 358 -10.39 -15.88 5.85
C ASP A 358 -10.62 -14.80 4.78
N VAL A 359 -11.89 -14.42 4.59
CA VAL A 359 -12.30 -13.34 3.69
C VAL A 359 -12.65 -12.07 4.46
N THR A 360 -12.35 -10.91 3.86
CA THR A 360 -12.69 -9.60 4.43
C THR A 360 -13.95 -9.05 3.76
N PHE A 361 -14.82 -8.42 4.54
CA PHE A 361 -16.07 -7.82 4.05
C PHE A 361 -16.08 -6.33 4.39
N ASN A 362 -16.42 -5.51 3.40
CA ASN A 362 -16.63 -4.07 3.56
C ASN A 362 -17.99 -3.66 2.99
N VAL A 363 -18.59 -2.62 3.55
CA VAL A 363 -19.80 -1.98 3.01
C VAL A 363 -19.39 -0.67 2.36
N VAL A 364 -19.61 -0.55 1.06
CA VAL A 364 -19.27 0.65 0.29
C VAL A 364 -20.53 1.24 -0.31
N HIS A 365 -20.67 2.56 -0.24
CA HIS A 365 -21.80 3.27 -0.82
C HIS A 365 -21.53 3.61 -2.29
N SER A 366 -22.43 3.20 -3.18
CA SER A 366 -22.36 3.53 -4.62
C SER A 366 -23.76 3.80 -5.16
N GLY A 367 -23.94 4.92 -5.86
CA GLY A 367 -25.26 5.31 -6.37
C GLY A 367 -26.34 5.47 -5.28
N GLY A 368 -25.96 5.87 -4.07
CA GLY A 368 -26.88 6.01 -2.92
C GLY A 368 -27.38 4.67 -2.34
N LYS A 369 -26.69 3.56 -2.63
CA LYS A 369 -27.03 2.21 -2.20
C LYS A 369 -25.81 1.52 -1.58
N ASP A 370 -26.07 0.64 -0.62
CA ASP A 370 -25.03 -0.17 0.02
C ASP A 370 -24.65 -1.36 -0.84
N ILE A 371 -23.35 -1.52 -1.06
CA ILE A 371 -22.73 -2.63 -1.80
C ILE A 371 -21.83 -3.37 -0.83
N VAL A 372 -22.00 -4.68 -0.74
CA VAL A 372 -21.09 -5.54 0.01
C VAL A 372 -19.90 -5.90 -0.89
N VAL A 373 -18.70 -5.55 -0.44
CA VAL A 373 -17.43 -5.82 -1.12
C VAL A 373 -16.72 -6.93 -0.36
N ILE A 374 -16.51 -8.07 -1.01
CA ILE A 374 -15.78 -9.21 -0.45
C ILE A 374 -14.37 -9.22 -1.02
N SER A 375 -13.36 -9.02 -0.17
CA SER A 375 -11.95 -9.14 -0.52
C SER A 375 -11.49 -10.57 -0.23
N VAL A 376 -11.29 -11.35 -1.29
CA VAL A 376 -10.86 -12.76 -1.23
C VAL A 376 -9.35 -12.81 -1.42
N PRO A 377 -8.57 -13.28 -0.44
CA PRO A 377 -7.12 -13.37 -0.60
C PRO A 377 -6.76 -14.48 -1.60
N LYS A 378 -5.56 -14.40 -2.15
CA LYS A 378 -4.96 -15.57 -2.78
C LYS A 378 -4.70 -16.62 -1.69
N GLY A 379 -5.21 -17.82 -1.91
CA GLY A 379 -5.12 -18.92 -0.98
C GLY A 379 -3.67 -19.37 -0.72
N SER A 380 -3.35 -19.63 0.55
CA SER A 380 -2.06 -20.18 0.97
C SER A 380 -2.04 -21.72 0.92
N ASP A 381 -3.21 -22.35 1.08
CA ASP A 381 -3.38 -23.82 1.09
C ASP A 381 -4.19 -24.30 -0.13
N VAL A 382 -3.70 -23.95 -1.32
CA VAL A 382 -4.30 -24.35 -2.60
C VAL A 382 -4.11 -25.87 -2.81
N PRO A 383 -5.16 -26.62 -3.20
CA PRO A 383 -6.43 -26.14 -3.74
C PRO A 383 -7.55 -26.01 -2.69
N TYR A 384 -8.27 -24.89 -2.75
CA TYR A 384 -9.56 -24.70 -2.08
C TYR A 384 -10.66 -25.38 -2.90
N VAL A 385 -11.56 -26.07 -2.21
CA VAL A 385 -12.71 -26.78 -2.75
C VAL A 385 -14.00 -26.18 -2.22
N LEU A 386 -15.02 -26.17 -3.07
CA LEU A 386 -16.41 -25.94 -2.69
C LEU A 386 -17.10 -27.29 -2.48
N GLU A 387 -17.86 -27.43 -1.39
CA GLU A 387 -18.66 -28.63 -1.09
C GLU A 387 -17.82 -29.92 -1.04
N GLY A 388 -16.56 -29.81 -0.66
CA GLY A 388 -15.65 -30.95 -0.44
C GLY A 388 -15.01 -31.54 -1.69
N SER A 389 -15.44 -31.20 -2.92
CA SER A 389 -14.86 -31.77 -4.14
C SER A 389 -14.72 -30.82 -5.32
N ASN A 390 -15.46 -29.71 -5.35
CA ASN A 390 -15.52 -28.86 -6.53
C ASN A 390 -14.44 -27.78 -6.49
N ILE A 391 -13.38 -27.94 -7.29
CA ILE A 391 -12.35 -26.93 -7.47
C ILE A 391 -12.81 -25.99 -8.57
N TYR A 392 -12.91 -24.69 -8.26
CA TYR A 392 -13.19 -23.66 -9.25
C TYR A 392 -11.94 -22.84 -9.54
N LEU A 393 -11.81 -22.39 -10.78
CA LEU A 393 -10.76 -21.47 -11.22
C LEU A 393 -11.37 -20.29 -11.93
N ARG A 394 -10.72 -19.13 -11.78
CA ARG A 394 -11.05 -17.92 -12.50
C ARG A 394 -10.20 -17.83 -13.76
N GLN A 395 -10.84 -17.75 -14.91
CA GLN A 395 -10.18 -17.58 -16.21
C GLN A 395 -10.80 -16.39 -16.90
N GLU A 396 -9.97 -15.37 -17.18
CA GLU A 396 -10.44 -14.09 -17.69
C GLU A 396 -11.58 -13.53 -16.82
N ALA A 397 -12.81 -13.45 -17.35
CA ALA A 397 -13.97 -12.93 -16.66
C ALA A 397 -14.91 -14.01 -16.09
N GLU A 398 -14.56 -15.29 -16.24
CA GLU A 398 -15.46 -16.42 -15.95
C GLU A 398 -14.90 -17.36 -14.88
N THR A 399 -15.83 -17.97 -14.14
CA THR A 399 -15.52 -18.99 -13.13
C THR A 399 -15.97 -20.34 -13.63
N SER A 400 -15.02 -21.24 -13.87
CA SER A 400 -15.25 -22.59 -14.39
C SER A 400 -14.80 -23.66 -13.39
N LEU A 401 -15.37 -24.86 -13.51
CA LEU A 401 -14.91 -26.02 -12.76
C LEU A 401 -13.54 -26.43 -13.33
N ALA A 402 -12.56 -26.62 -12.44
CA ALA A 402 -11.20 -26.93 -12.83
C ALA A 402 -11.12 -28.32 -13.49
N MET A 403 -10.44 -28.36 -14.64
CA MET A 403 -10.11 -29.61 -15.30
C MET A 403 -8.92 -30.29 -14.62
N ARG A 404 -8.77 -31.60 -14.83
CA ARG A 404 -7.69 -32.40 -14.23
C ARG A 404 -6.31 -31.74 -14.35
N ASP A 405 -5.96 -31.31 -15.55
CA ASP A 405 -4.61 -30.77 -15.80
C ASP A 405 -4.40 -29.40 -15.13
N GLU A 406 -5.47 -28.64 -14.94
CA GLU A 406 -5.45 -27.37 -14.20
C GLU A 406 -5.26 -27.63 -12.70
N ILE A 407 -5.97 -28.63 -12.15
CA ILE A 407 -5.80 -29.08 -10.77
C ILE A 407 -4.36 -29.53 -10.53
N VAL A 408 -3.80 -30.35 -11.43
CA VAL A 408 -2.40 -30.80 -11.33
C VAL A 408 -1.45 -29.61 -11.38
N SER A 409 -1.69 -28.63 -12.26
CA SER A 409 -0.87 -27.43 -12.40
C SER A 409 -0.85 -26.56 -11.15
N ILE A 410 -2.02 -26.27 -10.55
CA ILE A 410 -2.09 -25.44 -9.34
C ILE A 410 -1.41 -26.13 -8.14
N VAL A 411 -1.60 -27.44 -7.99
CA VAL A 411 -0.98 -28.22 -6.91
C VAL A 411 0.54 -28.26 -7.10
N ALA A 412 1.02 -28.54 -8.31
CA ALA A 412 2.46 -28.55 -8.60
C ALA A 412 3.11 -27.18 -8.34
N ARG A 413 2.40 -26.08 -8.64
CA ARG A 413 2.86 -24.72 -8.35
C ARG A 413 2.93 -24.45 -6.85
N ALA A 414 1.90 -24.84 -6.09
CA ALA A 414 1.87 -24.68 -4.63
C ALA A 414 3.01 -25.45 -3.94
N LEU A 415 3.28 -26.68 -4.39
CA LEU A 415 4.39 -27.51 -3.88
C LEU A 415 5.76 -26.89 -4.16
N ARG A 416 5.97 -26.24 -5.32
CA ARG A 416 7.23 -25.53 -5.59
C ARG A 416 7.40 -24.29 -4.72
N GLN A 417 6.31 -23.58 -4.43
CA GLN A 417 6.34 -22.37 -3.61
C GLN A 417 6.61 -22.69 -2.13
N SER A 418 6.16 -23.84 -1.63
CA SER A 418 6.44 -24.33 -0.29
C SER A 418 7.84 -24.96 -0.12
N ALA A 419 8.45 -25.47 -1.20
CA ALA A 419 9.80 -26.06 -1.17
C ALA A 419 10.95 -25.02 -1.36
N ALA A 420 10.66 -23.82 -1.84
CA ALA A 420 11.64 -22.75 -2.03
C ALA A 420 12.31 -22.17 -0.75
N PRO A 421 11.79 -22.30 0.49
CA PRO A 421 12.46 -21.73 1.67
C PRO A 421 13.77 -22.40 2.07
N GLU A 422 14.01 -23.68 1.73
CA GLU A 422 15.20 -24.43 2.24
C GLU A 422 16.44 -24.34 1.35
N ALA A 423 16.31 -24.07 0.04
CA ALA A 423 17.46 -24.08 -0.87
C ALA A 423 18.31 -22.79 -0.86
N ALA A 424 17.85 -21.72 -0.19
CA ALA A 424 18.57 -20.45 -0.08
C ALA A 424 19.41 -20.33 1.20
N ALA A 425 19.45 -21.37 2.04
CA ALA A 425 20.18 -21.41 3.31
C ALA A 425 21.39 -22.38 3.30
N ALA A 426 21.84 -22.83 2.13
CA ALA A 426 22.99 -23.73 1.97
C ALA A 426 24.20 -23.03 1.34
#